data_AF-A0A6P3VTU6-F1
#
_entry.id   AF-A0A6P3VTU6-F1
#
_cell.length_a   1.000
_cell.length_b   1.000
_cell.length_c   1.000
_cell.angle_alpha   90.00
_cell.angle_beta   90.00
_cell.angle_gamma   90.00
#
_symmetry.space_group_name_H-M   'P 1'
#
loop_
_entity.id
_entity.type
_entity.pdbx_description
1 polymer ?
#
loop_
_entity_poly.entity_id
_entity_poly.type
_entity_poly.pdbx_seq_one_letter_code
_entity_poly.pdbx_strand_id
1 'polypeptide(L)'
;MLEDKKTKVKITFFIILVGISSMFVAIVTDHWAVLSARLERLNSTCDTAHLGLWRLCKKSIFIAEEDHQGTACGPLSLPGAENCSYFRHFTSKEEAEVFEVKTQKEYNISAASIAIFSLAFTLLGTLCLLGAFGKGRDYLLRPSGMFYAFAGLCIVISVEVMRQSVKRMITSQETVWMEYYYSWSFACACSAFLLLFLSGISLLLVSMPHMPRNPWETCVDDEPEPID
;
A
#
# COMPACT_ATOMS: atom_id res chain seq x y z
N MET A 1 21.70 27.93 11.18
CA MET A 1 21.81 26.53 10.70
C MET A 1 20.80 25.60 11.39
N LEU A 2 20.67 25.65 12.73
CA LEU A 2 19.68 24.84 13.48
C LEU A 2 18.20 25.11 13.11
N GLU A 3 17.81 26.36 12.89
CA GLU A 3 16.41 26.70 12.53
C GLU A 3 16.00 26.14 11.16
N ASP A 4 16.91 26.13 10.19
CA ASP A 4 16.68 25.54 8.87
C ASP A 4 16.55 24.02 8.96
N LYS A 5 17.41 23.35 9.76
CA LYS A 5 17.29 21.92 10.06
C LYS A 5 15.94 21.60 10.72
N LYS A 6 15.53 22.38 11.71
CA LYS A 6 14.25 22.20 12.42
C LYS A 6 13.05 22.39 11.50
N THR A 7 13.12 23.35 10.57
CA THR A 7 12.07 23.60 9.58
C THR A 7 11.97 22.46 8.57
N LYS A 8 13.11 21.97 8.07
CA LYS A 8 13.19 20.79 7.19
C LYS A 8 12.56 19.56 7.86
N VAL A 9 12.92 19.27 9.11
CA VAL A 9 12.36 18.13 9.87
C VAL A 9 10.84 18.27 10.04
N LYS A 10 10.31 19.47 10.33
CA LYS A 10 8.85 19.70 10.42
C LYS A 10 8.13 19.49 9.10
N ILE A 11 8.70 19.95 7.98
CA ILE A 11 8.13 19.73 6.65
C ILE A 11 8.12 18.23 6.34
N THR A 12 9.25 17.53 6.57
CA THR A 12 9.34 16.08 6.38
C THR A 12 8.34 15.33 7.26
N PHE A 13 8.13 15.75 8.51
CA PHE A 13 7.09 15.18 9.39
C PHE A 13 5.69 15.29 8.79
N PHE A 14 5.32 16.45 8.21
CA PHE A 14 4.02 16.61 7.57
C PHE A 14 3.87 15.70 6.34
N ILE A 15 4.91 15.61 5.51
CA ILE A 15 4.94 14.72 4.35
C ILE A 15 4.78 13.25 4.78
N ILE A 16 5.46 12.84 5.84
CA ILE A 16 5.34 11.49 6.42
C ILE A 16 3.90 11.23 6.86
N LEU A 17 3.26 12.19 7.56
CA LEU A 17 1.87 12.04 8.02
C LEU A 17 0.91 11.79 6.86
N VAL A 18 1.06 12.53 5.76
CA VAL A 18 0.29 12.31 4.52
C VAL A 18 0.57 10.91 3.97
N GLY A 19 1.83 10.48 3.92
CA GLY A 19 2.23 9.13 3.49
C GLY A 19 1.60 8.02 4.34
N ILE A 20 1.60 8.16 5.66
CA ILE A 20 0.99 7.21 6.61
C ILE A 20 -0.52 7.14 6.38
N SER A 21 -1.18 8.28 6.22
CA SER A 21 -2.63 8.31 5.96
C SER A 21 -2.99 7.61 4.65
N SER A 22 -2.25 7.87 3.57
CA SER A 22 -2.45 7.22 2.27
C SER A 22 -2.19 5.71 2.34
N MET A 23 -1.16 5.30 3.09
CA MET A 23 -0.85 3.90 3.32
C MET A 23 -1.96 3.19 4.08
N PHE A 24 -2.46 3.80 5.16
CA PHE A 24 -3.53 3.23 5.97
C PHE A 24 -4.81 3.08 5.16
N VAL A 25 -5.16 4.11 4.38
CA VAL A 25 -6.28 4.06 3.44
C VAL A 25 -6.10 2.92 2.44
N ALA A 26 -4.93 2.77 1.82
CA ALA A 26 -4.68 1.69 0.87
C ALA A 26 -4.85 0.29 1.49
N ILE A 27 -4.38 0.08 2.73
CA ILE A 27 -4.44 -1.23 3.39
C ILE A 27 -5.86 -1.60 3.84
N VAL A 28 -6.64 -0.63 4.30
CA VAL A 28 -8.00 -0.86 4.83
C VAL A 28 -9.04 -0.97 3.70
N THR A 29 -8.77 -0.40 2.53
CA THR A 29 -9.74 -0.33 1.45
C THR A 29 -9.60 -1.49 0.47
N ASP A 30 -10.74 -2.02 0.04
CA ASP A 30 -10.80 -3.22 -0.81
C ASP A 30 -10.80 -2.90 -2.32
N HIS A 31 -10.29 -1.73 -2.71
CA HIS A 31 -10.37 -1.20 -4.08
C HIS A 31 -9.00 -1.12 -4.76
N TRP A 32 -8.24 -2.22 -4.76
CA TRP A 32 -6.92 -2.28 -5.42
C TRP A 32 -7.05 -2.55 -6.92
N ALA A 33 -7.86 -3.55 -7.27
CA ALA A 33 -8.16 -3.90 -8.65
C ALA A 33 -9.65 -4.22 -8.80
N VAL A 34 -10.19 -3.83 -9.94
CA VAL A 34 -11.52 -4.18 -10.40
C VAL A 34 -11.35 -5.16 -11.55
N LEU A 35 -12.04 -6.29 -11.45
CA LEU A 35 -12.14 -7.29 -12.51
C LEU A 35 -13.55 -7.27 -13.09
N SER A 36 -13.63 -7.27 -14.42
CA SER A 36 -14.90 -7.40 -15.16
C SER A 36 -14.90 -8.68 -15.98
N ALA A 37 -15.95 -9.48 -15.83
CA ALA A 37 -16.17 -10.67 -16.66
C ALA A 37 -16.67 -10.24 -18.04
N ARG A 38 -16.41 -11.07 -19.06
CA ARG A 38 -16.94 -10.84 -20.42
C ARG A 38 -18.45 -11.12 -20.45
N LEU A 39 -19.22 -10.21 -21.06
CA LEU A 39 -20.60 -10.50 -21.45
C LEU A 39 -20.61 -11.49 -22.63
N GLU A 40 -21.04 -12.72 -22.40
CA GLU A 40 -21.28 -13.70 -23.48
C GLU A 40 -22.70 -13.60 -24.07
N ARG A 41 -23.69 -13.03 -23.36
CA ARG A 41 -25.05 -12.81 -23.87
C ARG A 41 -25.65 -11.48 -23.38
N LEU A 42 -26.43 -10.80 -24.23
CA LEU A 42 -27.36 -9.76 -23.77
C LEU A 42 -28.44 -10.41 -22.88
N ASN A 43 -28.92 -9.70 -21.85
CA ASN A 43 -29.83 -10.17 -20.77
C ASN A 43 -29.22 -11.11 -19.70
N SER A 44 -27.90 -11.17 -19.55
CA SER A 44 -27.26 -11.88 -18.43
C SER A 44 -26.81 -10.94 -17.32
N THR A 45 -26.85 -11.41 -16.06
CA THR A 45 -26.15 -10.78 -14.95
C THR A 45 -24.67 -10.72 -15.26
N CYS A 46 -24.07 -9.53 -15.18
CA CYS A 46 -22.63 -9.39 -15.19
C CYS A 46 -22.08 -9.41 -13.77
N ASP A 47 -21.00 -10.15 -13.59
CA ASP A 47 -20.23 -10.15 -12.37
C ASP A 47 -19.02 -9.21 -12.47
N THR A 48 -18.92 -8.31 -11.50
CA THR A 48 -17.73 -7.48 -11.26
C THR A 48 -17.13 -7.85 -9.92
N ALA A 49 -15.81 -7.91 -9.82
CA ALA A 49 -15.13 -8.28 -8.58
C ALA A 49 -14.13 -7.21 -8.15
N HIS A 50 -14.16 -6.88 -6.87
CA HIS A 50 -13.22 -6.02 -6.18
C HIS A 50 -12.23 -6.85 -5.41
N LEU A 51 -10.96 -6.65 -5.70
CA LEU A 51 -9.87 -7.22 -4.93
C LEU A 51 -9.37 -6.18 -3.93
N GLY A 52 -9.57 -6.51 -2.66
CA GLY A 52 -8.85 -5.95 -1.53
C GLY A 52 -7.70 -6.84 -1.10
N LEU A 53 -6.95 -6.35 -0.11
CA LEU A 53 -5.91 -7.14 0.55
C LEU A 53 -6.52 -8.21 1.47
N TRP A 54 -7.69 -7.92 2.04
CA TRP A 54 -8.35 -8.77 3.05
C TRP A 54 -9.63 -9.43 2.56
N ARG A 55 -10.37 -8.74 1.68
CA ARG A 55 -11.69 -9.16 1.20
C ARG A 55 -11.72 -9.22 -0.32
N LEU A 56 -12.58 -10.10 -0.82
CA LEU A 56 -13.01 -10.14 -2.21
C LEU A 56 -14.51 -9.80 -2.20
N CYS A 57 -14.90 -8.70 -2.82
CA CYS A 57 -16.30 -8.33 -2.97
C CYS A 57 -16.74 -8.55 -4.40
N LYS A 58 -17.71 -9.44 -4.61
CA LYS A 58 -18.32 -9.70 -5.91
C LYS A 58 -19.65 -8.96 -5.97
N LYS A 59 -19.83 -8.13 -6.99
CA LYS A 59 -21.06 -7.39 -7.25
C LYS A 59 -21.66 -7.88 -8.56
N SER A 60 -22.88 -8.41 -8.50
CA SER A 60 -23.64 -8.80 -9.68
C SER A 60 -24.56 -7.67 -10.11
N ILE A 61 -24.45 -7.26 -11.36
CA ILE A 61 -25.19 -6.15 -11.97
C ILE A 61 -26.05 -6.74 -13.08
N PHE A 62 -27.35 -6.47 -13.06
CA PHE A 62 -28.25 -6.86 -14.14
C PHE A 62 -28.22 -5.78 -15.22
N ILE A 63 -27.74 -6.11 -16.42
CA ILE A 63 -27.68 -5.17 -17.55
C ILE A 63 -28.96 -5.36 -18.37
N ALA A 64 -29.85 -4.37 -18.30
CA ALA A 64 -31.14 -4.38 -18.99
C ALA A 64 -31.15 -3.58 -20.31
N GLU A 65 -30.13 -2.75 -20.58
CA GLU A 65 -30.03 -1.92 -21.79
C GLU A 65 -28.65 -2.00 -22.42
N GLU A 66 -28.63 -1.95 -23.75
CA GLU A 66 -27.45 -2.10 -24.61
C GLU A 66 -26.62 -0.81 -24.58
N ASP A 67 -25.49 -0.83 -23.86
CA ASP A 67 -24.54 0.28 -23.92
C ASP A 67 -23.76 0.22 -25.23
N HIS A 68 -23.72 1.34 -25.96
CA HIS A 68 -23.17 1.46 -27.31
C HIS A 68 -21.64 1.36 -27.36
N GLN A 69 -20.97 1.08 -26.23
CA GLN A 69 -19.52 1.11 -26.12
C GLN A 69 -18.93 -0.09 -25.33
N GLY A 70 -19.13 -1.30 -25.86
CA GLY A 70 -18.09 -2.35 -25.90
C GLY A 70 -17.80 -3.16 -24.62
N THR A 71 -18.09 -4.46 -24.70
CA THR A 71 -17.46 -5.63 -24.02
C THR A 71 -17.29 -5.68 -22.49
N ALA A 72 -17.39 -4.57 -21.76
CA ALA A 72 -17.22 -4.46 -20.32
C ALA A 72 -18.54 -4.13 -19.63
N CYS A 73 -18.62 -4.43 -18.33
CA CYS A 73 -19.81 -4.12 -17.54
C CYS A 73 -19.78 -2.64 -17.13
N GLY A 74 -20.91 -1.97 -17.27
CA GLY A 74 -21.05 -0.53 -17.05
C GLY A 74 -20.57 -0.06 -15.66
N PRO A 75 -20.53 1.27 -15.43
CA PRO A 75 -19.89 1.85 -14.26
C PRO A 75 -20.44 1.32 -12.93
N LEU A 76 -19.55 1.18 -11.94
CA LEU A 76 -19.82 0.57 -10.63
C LEU A 76 -20.93 1.22 -9.80
N SER A 77 -21.39 2.40 -10.21
CA SER A 77 -22.49 3.15 -9.61
C SER A 77 -23.86 2.51 -9.81
N LEU A 78 -23.99 1.49 -10.67
CA LEU A 78 -25.25 0.77 -10.84
C LEU A 78 -25.60 -0.06 -9.58
N PRO A 79 -26.86 -0.06 -9.13
CA PRO A 79 -27.32 -0.89 -8.01
C PRO A 79 -27.25 -2.38 -8.39
N GLY A 80 -26.75 -3.22 -7.48
CA GLY A 80 -26.56 -4.66 -7.70
C GLY A 80 -26.39 -5.40 -6.39
N ALA A 81 -26.51 -6.74 -6.42
CA ALA A 81 -26.32 -7.56 -5.23
C ALA A 81 -24.82 -7.70 -4.92
N GLU A 82 -24.43 -7.32 -3.71
CA GLU A 82 -23.03 -7.36 -3.25
C GLU A 82 -22.84 -8.54 -2.30
N ASN A 83 -21.89 -9.41 -2.63
CA ASN A 83 -21.47 -10.52 -1.78
C ASN A 83 -19.96 -10.38 -1.49
N CYS A 84 -19.64 -9.98 -0.27
CA CYS A 84 -18.26 -9.84 0.21
C CYS A 84 -17.86 -11.04 1.05
N SER A 85 -16.78 -11.72 0.64
CA SER A 85 -16.18 -12.82 1.40
C SER A 85 -14.73 -12.48 1.78
N TYR A 86 -14.33 -12.89 2.98
CA TYR A 86 -12.95 -12.82 3.42
C TYR A 86 -12.16 -14.03 2.92
N PHE A 87 -10.87 -13.84 2.63
CA PHE A 87 -9.96 -14.96 2.38
C PHE A 87 -9.81 -15.81 3.66
N ARG A 88 -10.63 -16.86 3.82
CA ARG A 88 -10.57 -17.76 4.97
C ARG A 88 -9.31 -18.63 4.92
N HIS A 89 -8.60 -18.76 6.04
CA HIS A 89 -7.42 -19.63 6.17
C HIS A 89 -7.77 -21.13 6.03
N PHE A 90 -9.00 -21.54 6.37
CA PHE A 90 -9.52 -22.90 6.21
C PHE A 90 -10.83 -22.87 5.41
N THR A 91 -10.88 -23.58 4.28
CA THR A 91 -12.08 -23.70 3.43
C THR A 91 -12.83 -24.99 3.79
N SER A 92 -14.14 -24.87 3.99
CA SER A 92 -15.05 -26.03 4.07
C SER A 92 -15.09 -26.76 2.72
N LYS A 93 -15.25 -28.08 2.76
CA LYS A 93 -15.09 -29.00 1.61
C LYS A 93 -16.17 -28.85 0.52
N GLU A 94 -17.17 -28.00 0.73
CA GLU A 94 -18.40 -27.92 -0.09
C GLU A 94 -18.41 -26.76 -1.12
N GLU A 95 -17.49 -25.80 -1.02
CA GLU A 95 -17.29 -24.75 -2.05
C GLU A 95 -16.09 -25.05 -2.98
N ALA A 96 -15.57 -26.28 -2.93
CA ALA A 96 -14.30 -26.65 -3.54
C ALA A 96 -14.35 -26.99 -5.05
N GLU A 97 -15.53 -26.95 -5.70
CA GLU A 97 -15.65 -27.34 -7.12
C GLU A 97 -15.71 -26.17 -8.13
N VAL A 98 -15.67 -24.90 -7.71
CA VAL A 98 -15.67 -23.74 -8.65
C VAL A 98 -14.62 -22.66 -8.31
N PHE A 99 -13.74 -22.92 -7.36
CA PHE A 99 -12.66 -21.98 -7.02
C PHE A 99 -11.39 -22.75 -6.71
N GLU A 100 -10.70 -23.21 -7.76
CA GLU A 100 -9.41 -23.91 -7.71
C GLU A 100 -8.26 -22.95 -7.33
N VAL A 101 -8.42 -22.34 -6.14
CA VAL A 101 -7.63 -21.27 -5.57
C VAL A 101 -6.72 -21.81 -4.49
N LYS A 102 -5.80 -22.69 -4.88
CA LYS A 102 -4.61 -22.95 -4.07
C LYS A 102 -3.55 -21.86 -4.27
N THR A 103 -3.35 -21.36 -5.49
CA THR A 103 -2.29 -20.38 -5.78
C THR A 103 -2.70 -18.93 -5.50
N GLN A 104 -3.94 -18.52 -5.79
CA GLN A 104 -4.40 -17.13 -5.57
C GLN A 104 -4.44 -16.72 -4.09
N LYS A 105 -4.83 -17.64 -3.20
CA LYS A 105 -4.93 -17.40 -1.75
C LYS A 105 -3.56 -17.15 -1.13
N GLU A 106 -2.53 -17.88 -1.58
CA GLU A 106 -1.17 -17.77 -1.05
C GLU A 106 -0.53 -16.40 -1.36
N TYR A 107 -0.72 -15.87 -2.58
CA TYR A 107 -0.16 -14.56 -2.94
C TYR A 107 -0.85 -13.41 -2.23
N ASN A 108 -2.19 -13.44 -2.08
CA ASN A 108 -2.91 -12.40 -1.35
C ASN A 108 -2.60 -12.44 0.16
N ILE A 109 -2.47 -13.63 0.76
CA ILE A 109 -2.01 -13.78 2.14
C ILE A 109 -0.58 -13.24 2.31
N SER A 110 0.29 -13.47 1.32
CA SER A 110 1.65 -12.93 1.31
C SER A 110 1.67 -11.41 1.20
N ALA A 111 0.85 -10.81 0.33
CA ALA A 111 0.71 -9.36 0.23
C ALA A 111 0.21 -8.75 1.56
N ALA A 112 -0.82 -9.37 2.16
CA ALA A 112 -1.35 -8.94 3.45
C ALA A 112 -0.31 -8.99 4.58
N SER A 113 0.50 -10.06 4.65
CA SER A 113 1.55 -10.17 5.67
C SER A 113 2.66 -9.13 5.51
N ILE A 114 3.07 -8.84 4.28
CA ILE A 114 4.05 -7.79 3.97
C ILE A 114 3.50 -6.41 4.35
N ALA A 115 2.22 -6.14 4.09
CA ALA A 115 1.57 -4.90 4.49
C ALA A 115 1.52 -4.74 6.03
N ILE A 116 1.33 -5.83 6.79
CA ILE A 116 1.43 -5.80 8.27
C ILE A 116 2.85 -5.39 8.70
N PHE A 117 3.90 -5.97 8.10
CA PHE A 117 5.28 -5.58 8.42
C PHE A 117 5.54 -4.10 8.09
N SER A 118 5.01 -3.61 6.97
CA SER A 118 5.07 -2.19 6.61
C SER A 118 4.41 -1.30 7.68
N LEU A 119 3.23 -1.69 8.19
CA LEU A 119 2.55 -0.98 9.29
C LEU A 119 3.38 -1.01 10.57
N ALA A 120 3.98 -2.15 10.92
CA ALA A 120 4.83 -2.29 12.10
C ALA A 120 6.06 -1.35 12.02
N PHE A 121 6.74 -1.28 10.88
CA PHE A 121 7.84 -0.35 10.69
C PHE A 121 7.38 1.11 10.74
N THR A 122 6.21 1.42 10.20
CA THR A 122 5.63 2.77 10.31
C THR A 122 5.34 3.15 11.77
N LEU A 123 4.83 2.22 12.58
CA LEU A 123 4.60 2.41 14.02
C LEU A 123 5.92 2.62 14.77
N LEU A 124 6.95 1.81 14.51
CA LEU A 124 8.27 2.01 15.11
C LEU A 124 8.91 3.34 14.69
N GLY A 125 8.81 3.68 13.40
CA GLY A 125 9.31 4.93 12.84
C GLY A 125 8.64 6.16 13.44
N THR A 126 7.32 6.11 13.65
CA THR A 126 6.54 7.19 14.30
C THR A 126 6.90 7.33 15.78
N LEU A 127 7.06 6.23 16.53
CA LEU A 127 7.53 6.28 17.91
C LEU A 127 8.93 6.92 18.02
N CYS A 128 9.87 6.55 17.15
CA CYS A 128 11.19 7.17 17.09
C CYS A 128 11.11 8.65 16.71
N LEU A 129 10.27 9.02 15.75
CA LEU A 129 10.12 10.41 15.28
C LEU A 129 9.52 11.31 16.38
N LEU A 130 8.50 10.83 17.09
CA LEU A 130 7.89 11.54 18.20
C LEU A 130 8.87 11.68 19.38
N GLY A 131 9.63 10.62 19.67
CA GLY A 131 10.68 10.64 20.68
C GLY A 131 11.81 11.64 20.37
N ALA A 132 12.09 11.90 19.10
CA ALA A 132 13.11 12.85 18.67
C ALA A 132 12.73 14.32 18.93
N PHE A 133 11.44 14.66 19.04
CA PHE A 133 11.03 16.01 19.45
C PHE A 133 11.29 16.31 20.94
N GLY A 134 11.65 15.30 21.74
CA GLY A 134 12.11 15.49 23.11
C GLY A 134 13.46 16.22 23.17
N LYS A 135 13.71 16.97 24.25
CA LYS A 135 14.99 17.67 24.47
C LYS A 135 16.17 16.68 24.35
N GLY A 136 17.15 17.01 23.50
CA GLY A 136 18.42 16.29 23.38
C GLY A 136 18.40 14.95 22.64
N ARG A 137 17.30 14.59 21.94
CA ARG A 137 17.13 13.25 21.34
C ARG A 137 17.18 13.20 19.81
N ASP A 138 17.90 14.13 19.20
CA ASP A 138 18.04 14.24 17.74
C ASP A 138 18.63 12.97 17.08
N TYR A 139 19.38 12.16 17.83
CA TYR A 139 19.93 10.88 17.37
C TYR A 139 18.84 9.87 16.96
N LEU A 140 17.61 10.01 17.48
CA LEU A 140 16.47 9.15 17.13
C LEU A 140 15.91 9.39 15.72
N LEU A 141 16.28 10.50 15.08
CA LEU A 141 15.88 10.76 13.68
C LEU A 141 16.50 9.73 12.72
N ARG A 142 17.72 9.25 12.99
CA ARG A 142 18.39 8.26 12.14
C ARG A 142 17.61 6.94 12.02
N PRO A 143 17.31 6.22 13.13
CA PRO A 143 16.53 4.98 13.05
C PRO A 143 15.10 5.23 12.54
N SER A 144 14.50 6.40 12.84
CA SER A 144 13.19 6.76 12.31
C SER A 144 13.18 6.79 10.77
N GLY A 145 14.18 7.45 10.15
CA GLY A 145 14.31 7.50 8.70
C GLY A 145 14.51 6.12 8.06
N MET A 146 15.28 5.24 8.71
CA MET A 146 15.44 3.85 8.25
C MET A 146 14.12 3.09 8.26
N PHE A 147 13.34 3.17 9.35
CA PHE A 147 12.06 2.47 9.45
C PHE A 147 11.06 2.94 8.40
N TYR A 148 10.99 4.25 8.10
CA TYR A 148 10.12 4.74 7.03
C TYR A 148 10.57 4.30 5.63
N ALA A 149 11.88 4.26 5.37
CA ALA A 149 12.39 3.73 4.11
C ALA A 149 12.05 2.24 3.93
N PHE A 150 12.21 1.43 4.99
CA PHE A 150 11.80 0.02 4.97
C PHE A 150 10.29 -0.15 4.84
N ALA A 151 9.48 0.66 5.53
CA ALA A 151 8.04 0.65 5.38
C ALA A 151 7.61 0.93 3.92
N GLY A 152 8.25 1.92 3.29
CA GLY A 152 8.10 2.22 1.86
C GLY A 152 8.44 1.01 0.97
N LEU A 153 9.59 0.37 1.20
CA LEU A 153 9.98 -0.83 0.43
C LEU A 153 8.99 -1.99 0.62
N CYS A 154 8.49 -2.21 1.84
CA CYS A 154 7.50 -3.25 2.09
C CYS A 154 6.19 -2.98 1.31
N ILE A 155 5.70 -1.73 1.27
CA ILE A 155 4.45 -1.43 0.56
C ILE A 155 4.60 -1.62 -0.96
N VAL A 156 5.75 -1.26 -1.56
CA VAL A 156 5.96 -1.51 -3.00
C VAL A 156 6.08 -3.01 -3.32
N ILE A 157 6.70 -3.80 -2.44
CA ILE A 157 6.72 -5.26 -2.59
C ILE A 157 5.29 -5.82 -2.51
N SER A 158 4.47 -5.34 -1.56
CA SER A 158 3.06 -5.72 -1.47
C SER A 158 2.29 -5.39 -2.76
N VAL A 159 2.56 -4.23 -3.36
CA VAL A 159 1.97 -3.82 -4.65
C VAL A 159 2.38 -4.76 -5.78
N GLU A 160 3.65 -5.14 -5.87
CA GLU A 160 4.12 -6.07 -6.90
C GLU A 160 3.57 -7.50 -6.70
N VAL A 161 3.46 -7.97 -5.46
CA VAL A 161 2.82 -9.26 -5.16
C VAL A 161 1.34 -9.24 -5.58
N MET A 162 0.62 -8.15 -5.30
CA MET A 162 -0.77 -7.98 -5.74
C MET A 162 -0.87 -7.91 -7.27
N ARG A 163 0.05 -7.20 -7.94
CA ARG A 163 0.11 -7.14 -9.40
C ARG A 163 0.32 -8.52 -10.01
N GLN A 164 1.20 -9.33 -9.41
CA GLN A 164 1.44 -10.70 -9.86
C GLN A 164 0.22 -11.61 -9.60
N SER A 165 -0.50 -11.42 -8.49
CA SER A 165 -1.73 -12.19 -8.21
C SER A 165 -2.81 -11.90 -9.25
N VAL A 166 -3.02 -10.63 -9.60
CA VAL A 166 -3.97 -10.22 -10.66
C VAL A 166 -3.53 -10.71 -12.04
N LYS A 167 -2.25 -10.59 -12.39
CA LYS A 167 -1.75 -11.04 -13.70
C LYS A 167 -1.93 -12.55 -13.91
N ARG A 168 -1.64 -13.35 -12.87
CA ARG A 168 -1.85 -14.81 -12.93
C ARG A 168 -3.32 -15.18 -13.04
N MET A 169 -4.20 -14.43 -12.38
CA MET A 169 -5.64 -14.63 -12.46
C MET A 169 -6.17 -14.50 -13.88
N ILE A 170 -5.77 -13.45 -14.61
CA ILE A 170 -6.21 -13.22 -16.01
C ILE A 170 -5.62 -14.23 -16.98
N THR A 171 -4.39 -14.71 -16.71
CA THR A 171 -3.71 -15.66 -17.62
C THR A 171 -4.25 -17.09 -17.47
N SER A 172 -5.01 -17.39 -16.41
CA SER A 172 -5.59 -18.72 -16.19
C SER A 172 -6.74 -18.98 -17.17
N GLN A 173 -6.64 -20.05 -17.98
CA GLN A 173 -7.61 -20.44 -19.00
C GLN A 173 -8.99 -20.83 -18.46
N GLU A 174 -9.14 -20.98 -17.14
CA GLU A 174 -10.38 -21.38 -16.49
C GLU A 174 -11.23 -20.20 -15.98
N THR A 175 -10.80 -18.95 -16.17
CA THR A 175 -11.52 -17.79 -15.64
C THR A 175 -12.00 -16.84 -16.75
N VAL A 176 -13.27 -16.40 -16.65
CA VAL A 176 -13.99 -15.58 -17.66
C VAL A 176 -13.60 -14.08 -17.60
N TRP A 177 -12.57 -13.72 -16.84
CA TRP A 177 -12.16 -12.33 -16.59
C TRP A 177 -11.17 -11.85 -17.67
N MET A 178 -11.59 -10.91 -18.53
CA MET A 178 -10.74 -10.39 -19.62
C MET A 178 -10.18 -9.01 -19.35
N GLU A 179 -10.89 -8.15 -18.59
CA GLU A 179 -10.47 -6.78 -18.33
C GLU A 179 -10.23 -6.54 -16.84
N TYR A 180 -9.14 -5.82 -16.56
CA TYR A 180 -8.78 -5.38 -15.22
C TYR A 180 -8.42 -3.91 -15.24
N TYR A 181 -8.86 -3.20 -14.20
CA TYR A 181 -8.52 -1.80 -13.97
C TYR A 181 -8.01 -1.64 -12.55
N TYR A 182 -6.88 -0.97 -12.39
CA TYR A 182 -6.42 -0.58 -11.06
C TYR A 182 -7.30 0.54 -10.53
N SER A 183 -7.66 0.43 -9.26
CA SER A 183 -8.53 1.40 -8.60
C SER A 183 -7.72 2.30 -7.66
N TRP A 184 -8.39 3.22 -6.99
CA TRP A 184 -7.78 4.31 -6.22
C TRP A 184 -6.88 3.84 -5.06
N SER A 185 -7.15 2.68 -4.45
CA SER A 185 -6.30 2.14 -3.38
C SER A 185 -4.90 1.79 -3.88
N PHE A 186 -4.77 1.34 -5.12
CA PHE A 186 -3.49 1.07 -5.77
C PHE A 186 -2.68 2.37 -5.93
N ALA A 187 -3.33 3.44 -6.40
CA ALA A 187 -2.69 4.75 -6.51
C ALA A 187 -2.27 5.30 -5.14
N CYS A 188 -3.10 5.12 -4.11
CA CYS A 188 -2.78 5.48 -2.73
C CYS A 188 -1.58 4.68 -2.17
N ALA A 189 -1.43 3.41 -2.53
CA ALA A 189 -0.28 2.59 -2.14
C ALA A 189 1.01 3.08 -2.83
N CYS A 190 0.94 3.40 -4.13
CA CYS A 190 2.07 3.94 -4.88
C CYS A 190 2.48 5.35 -4.38
N SER A 191 1.52 6.21 -4.06
CA SER A 191 1.83 7.52 -3.48
C SER A 191 2.43 7.38 -2.08
N ALA A 192 1.90 6.47 -1.25
CA ALA A 192 2.46 6.17 0.06
C ALA A 192 3.90 5.66 -0.03
N PHE A 193 4.21 4.78 -0.99
CA PHE A 193 5.57 4.34 -1.26
C PHE A 193 6.51 5.53 -1.50
N LEU A 194 6.19 6.39 -2.46
CA LEU A 194 7.04 7.53 -2.81
C LEU A 194 7.21 8.49 -1.64
N LEU A 195 6.11 8.80 -0.95
CA LEU A 195 6.13 9.71 0.19
C LEU A 195 6.98 9.15 1.34
N LEU A 196 6.77 7.90 1.75
CA LEU A 196 7.49 7.29 2.87
C LEU A 196 8.96 7.00 2.53
N PHE A 197 9.25 6.54 1.31
CA PHE A 197 10.61 6.21 0.90
C PHE A 197 11.47 7.47 0.74
N LEU A 198 10.98 8.49 0.02
CA LEU A 198 11.71 9.74 -0.18
C LEU A 198 11.83 10.54 1.13
N SER A 199 10.78 10.55 1.96
CA SER A 199 10.86 11.21 3.26
C SER A 199 11.78 10.48 4.23
N GLY A 200 11.82 9.13 4.23
CA GLY A 200 12.77 8.34 5.01
C GLY A 200 14.23 8.64 4.62
N ILE A 201 14.54 8.67 3.33
CA ILE A 201 15.87 9.04 2.83
C ILE A 201 16.19 10.51 3.16
N SER A 202 15.24 11.42 2.96
CA SER A 202 15.44 12.84 3.26
C SER A 202 15.71 13.06 4.76
N LEU A 203 14.98 12.35 5.63
CA LEU A 203 15.17 12.41 7.07
C LEU A 203 16.55 11.85 7.47
N LEU A 204 17.00 10.77 6.82
CA LEU A 204 18.36 10.25 6.97
C LEU A 204 19.41 11.30 6.59
N LEU A 205 19.31 11.89 5.40
CA LEU A 205 20.25 12.91 4.94
C LEU A 205 20.28 14.15 5.85
N VAL A 206 19.13 14.57 6.37
CA VAL A 206 19.02 15.71 7.31
C VAL A 206 19.57 15.35 8.70
N SER A 207 19.45 14.08 9.11
CA SER A 207 19.96 13.60 10.40
C SER A 207 21.45 13.25 10.39
N MET A 208 22.02 13.05 9.19
CA MET A 208 23.46 12.84 9.04
C MET A 208 24.20 14.17 9.19
N PRO A 209 25.36 14.15 9.87
CA PRO A 209 26.24 15.30 9.93
C PRO A 209 26.71 15.63 8.51
N HIS A 210 26.91 16.92 8.25
CA HIS A 210 27.37 17.37 6.95
C HIS A 210 28.72 16.71 6.63
N MET A 211 28.93 16.34 5.37
CA MET A 211 30.20 15.76 4.94
C MET A 211 31.33 16.76 5.25
N PRO A 212 32.41 16.34 5.93
CA PRO A 212 33.50 17.22 6.27
C PRO A 212 34.10 17.78 4.97
N ARG A 213 34.11 19.11 4.84
CA ARG A 213 34.73 19.80 3.71
C ARG A 213 36.19 20.07 3.94
N ASN A 214 36.59 20.11 5.21
CA ASN A 214 37.93 20.42 5.63
C ASN A 214 38.59 19.19 6.29
N PRO A 215 39.91 19.02 6.15
CA PRO A 215 40.63 17.85 6.67
C PRO A 215 40.69 17.74 8.22
N TRP A 216 40.26 18.77 8.96
CA TRP A 216 40.18 18.77 10.42
C TRP A 216 38.76 18.57 10.97
N GLU A 217 37.75 18.47 10.10
CA GLU A 217 36.37 18.18 10.50
C GLU A 217 36.18 16.66 10.59
N THR A 218 35.66 16.16 11.71
CA THR A 218 35.35 14.75 11.89
C THR A 218 33.85 14.53 11.75
N CYS A 219 33.43 13.45 11.08
CA CYS A 219 32.02 13.16 10.84
C CYS A 219 31.18 12.99 12.12
N VAL A 220 31.80 12.84 13.29
CA VAL A 220 31.13 12.81 14.59
C VAL A 220 31.98 13.66 15.53
N ASP A 221 31.93 14.97 15.34
CA ASP A 221 32.38 15.90 16.36
C ASP A 221 31.20 16.10 17.32
N ASP A 222 31.25 15.43 18.47
CA ASP A 222 30.38 15.72 19.60
C ASP A 222 30.68 17.17 20.02
N GLU A 223 29.75 18.11 19.78
CA GLU A 223 29.79 19.37 20.50
C GLU A 223 29.62 19.03 21.99
N PRO A 224 30.57 19.37 22.87
CA PRO A 224 30.45 19.05 24.29
C PRO A 224 29.18 19.72 24.83
N GLU A 225 28.35 18.93 25.52
CA GLU A 225 27.16 19.42 26.19
C GLU A 225 27.54 20.66 27.03
N PRO A 226 26.80 21.78 26.92
CA PRO A 226 27.01 22.89 27.83
C PRO A 226 26.76 22.38 29.25
N ILE A 227 27.82 22.35 30.04
CA ILE A 227 27.77 22.06 31.46
C ILE A 227 26.95 23.21 32.09
N ASP A 228 25.71 22.92 32.47
CA ASP A 228 24.90 23.76 33.37
C ASP A 228 25.59 23.89 34.75
#